data_AF-X1W1K8-F1
#
_entry.id   AF-X1W1K8-F1
#
_cell.length_a   1.000
_cell.length_b   1.000
_cell.length_c   1.000
_cell.angle_alpha   90.00
_cell.angle_beta   90.00
_cell.angle_gamma   90.00
#
_symmetry.space_group_name_H-M   'P 1'
#
loop_
_entity.id
_entity.type
_entity.pdbx_description
1 polymer ?
#
loop_
_entity_poly.entity_id
_entity_poly.type
_entity_poly.pdbx_seq_one_letter_code
_entity_poly.pdbx_strand_id
1 'polypeptide(L)'
;TYIVQTPDIDQKLDHREIKDITDTVAGDFVSGEVDEVSLLYSQYVTPAVCRQVVIPLLPIRALTEVEREGPAADFIYEPSPEAILEILFPKYLHTRVVASLAESFASE
;
A
#
# COMPACT_ATOMS: atom_id res chain seq x y z
N THR A 1 -5.83 -0.62 -18.60
CA THR A 1 -6.15 -1.16 -17.25
C THR A 1 -5.63 -2.57 -17.16
N TYR A 2 -4.40 -2.71 -16.67
CA TYR A 2 -3.81 -4.02 -16.37
C TYR A 2 -4.26 -4.39 -14.96
N ILE A 3 -5.04 -5.46 -14.80
CA ILE A 3 -5.46 -5.96 -13.49
C ILE A 3 -4.52 -7.12 -13.16
N VAL A 4 -3.54 -6.89 -12.30
CA VAL A 4 -2.77 -7.99 -11.71
C VAL A 4 -3.67 -8.65 -10.68
N GLN A 5 -4.34 -9.72 -11.10
CA GLN A 5 -5.16 -10.55 -10.24
C GLN A 5 -4.21 -11.53 -9.54
N THR A 6 -3.82 -11.21 -8.31
CA THR A 6 -3.03 -12.15 -7.51
C THR A 6 -3.89 -13.35 -7.10
N PRO A 7 -3.31 -14.55 -6.97
CA PRO A 7 -4.04 -15.73 -6.52
C PRO A 7 -4.65 -15.52 -5.13
N ASP A 8 -5.65 -16.34 -4.81
CA ASP A 8 -6.30 -16.41 -3.51
C ASP A 8 -5.22 -16.61 -2.43
N ILE A 9 -4.94 -15.57 -1.65
CA ILE A 9 -3.93 -15.63 -0.59
C ILE A 9 -4.57 -16.43 0.54
N ASP A 10 -4.03 -17.61 0.80
CA ASP A 10 -4.47 -18.48 1.89
C ASP A 10 -4.52 -17.68 3.21
N GLN A 11 -5.40 -18.06 4.15
CA GLN A 11 -5.62 -17.35 5.42
C GLN A 11 -4.32 -17.17 6.25
N LYS A 12 -3.26 -17.89 5.87
CA LYS A 12 -1.92 -17.69 6.37
C LYS A 12 -1.21 -16.57 5.60
N LEU A 13 -1.09 -15.39 6.22
CA LEU A 13 -0.23 -14.32 5.73
C LEU A 13 1.23 -14.79 5.62
N ASP A 14 1.66 -15.25 4.44
CA ASP A 14 3.08 -15.44 4.15
C ASP A 14 3.69 -14.09 3.74
N HIS A 15 4.47 -13.52 4.65
CA HIS A 15 5.21 -12.28 4.41
C HIS A 15 6.10 -12.33 3.17
N ARG A 16 6.60 -13.52 2.80
CA ARG A 16 7.43 -13.67 1.61
C ARG A 16 6.61 -13.49 0.33
N GLU A 17 5.44 -14.13 0.26
CA GLU A 17 4.54 -13.99 -0.90
C GLU A 17 4.05 -12.55 -1.04
N ILE A 18 3.70 -11.91 0.09
CA ILE A 18 3.29 -10.49 0.09
C ILE A 18 4.44 -9.62 -0.43
N LYS A 19 5.66 -9.85 0.05
CA LYS A 19 6.84 -9.11 -0.41
C LYS A 19 7.06 -9.30 -1.91
N ASP A 20 7.02 -10.53 -2.41
CA ASP A 20 7.23 -10.85 -3.83
C ASP A 20 6.18 -10.15 -4.72
N ILE A 21 4.92 -10.11 -4.28
CA ILE A 21 3.85 -9.35 -4.95
C ILE A 21 4.15 -7.85 -4.94
N THR A 22 4.46 -7.27 -3.78
CA THR A 22 4.73 -5.82 -3.70
C THR A 22 5.96 -5.39 -4.49
N ASP A 23 7.00 -6.22 -4.54
CA ASP A 23 8.21 -5.94 -5.32
C ASP A 23 7.92 -5.98 -6.83
N THR A 24 7.14 -6.97 -7.28
CA THR A 24 6.73 -7.09 -8.69
C THR A 24 5.94 -5.86 -9.12
N VAL A 25 4.89 -5.53 -8.36
CA VAL A 25 3.99 -4.41 -8.66
C VAL A 25 4.73 -3.07 -8.61
N ALA A 26 5.68 -2.91 -7.68
CA ALA A 26 6.53 -1.72 -7.64
C ALA A 26 7.47 -1.66 -8.86
N GLY A 27 8.05 -2.78 -9.28
CA GLY A 27 8.89 -2.88 -10.47
C GLY A 27 8.14 -2.53 -11.75
N ASP A 28 6.91 -3.04 -11.93
CA ASP A 28 6.05 -2.76 -13.09
C ASP A 28 5.69 -1.26 -13.16
N PHE A 29 5.44 -0.63 -12.01
CA PHE A 29 5.17 0.79 -11.93
C PHE A 29 6.41 1.64 -12.26
N VAL A 30 7.57 1.29 -11.71
CA VAL A 30 8.84 2.02 -11.93
C VAL A 30 9.34 1.88 -13.37
N SER A 31 9.13 0.72 -13.99
CA SER A 31 9.47 0.48 -15.41
C SER A 31 8.51 1.16 -16.38
N GLY A 32 7.35 1.64 -15.90
CA GLY A 32 6.31 2.26 -16.71
C GLY A 32 5.45 1.26 -17.48
N GLU A 33 5.49 -0.03 -17.12
CA GLU A 33 4.57 -1.03 -17.66
C GLU A 33 3.14 -0.79 -17.16
N VAL A 34 2.99 -0.22 -15.96
CA VAL A 34 1.71 0.24 -15.41
C VAL A 34 1.78 1.67 -14.88
N ASP A 35 0.74 2.46 -15.16
CA ASP A 35 0.65 3.85 -14.70
C ASP A 35 -0.09 4.01 -13.35
N GLU A 36 -0.87 2.99 -12.96
CA GLU A 36 -1.67 3.00 -11.73
C GLU A 36 -1.83 1.57 -11.19
N VAL A 37 -1.74 1.45 -9.87
CA VAL A 37 -1.93 0.21 -9.12
C VAL A 37 -3.02 0.46 -8.10
N SER A 38 -4.04 -0.40 -8.09
CA SER A 38 -5.12 -0.37 -7.11
C SER A 38 -5.26 -1.72 -6.41
N LEU A 39 -5.62 -1.70 -5.14
CA LEU A 39 -5.87 -2.87 -4.32
C LEU A 39 -7.38 -3.03 -4.10
N LEU A 40 -7.92 -4.17 -4.51
CA LEU A 40 -9.30 -4.57 -4.25
C LEU A 40 -9.32 -5.58 -3.10
N TYR A 41 -10.09 -5.31 -2.06
CA TYR A 41 -10.24 -6.23 -0.92
C TYR A 41 -11.60 -6.06 -0.25
N SER A 42 -11.96 -7.02 0.62
CA SER A 42 -13.15 -6.91 1.45
C SER A 42 -12.82 -6.15 2.73
N GLN A 43 -13.36 -4.95 2.88
CA GLN A 43 -13.22 -4.18 4.10
C GLN A 43 -14.24 -4.65 5.13
N TYR A 44 -13.74 -5.04 6.30
CA TYR A 44 -14.56 -5.26 7.49
C TYR A 44 -15.11 -3.91 8.00
N VAL A 45 -16.43 -3.78 8.09
CA VAL A 45 -17.09 -2.58 8.65
C VAL A 45 -17.73 -2.91 10.00
N THR A 46 -18.52 -3.99 10.07
CA THR A 46 -19.13 -4.53 11.29
C THR A 46 -19.27 -6.05 11.16
N PRO A 47 -19.59 -6.81 12.23
CA PRO A 47 -19.79 -8.26 12.13
C PRO A 47 -20.86 -8.70 11.12
N ALA A 48 -21.78 -7.80 10.75
CA ALA A 48 -22.86 -8.08 9.80
C ALA A 48 -22.67 -7.42 8.43
N VAL A 49 -21.62 -6.60 8.26
CA VAL A 49 -21.43 -5.78 7.05
C VAL A 49 -19.97 -5.80 6.63
N CYS A 50 -19.78 -6.32 5.42
CA CYS A 50 -18.52 -6.32 4.69
C CYS A 50 -18.72 -5.54 3.39
N ARG A 51 -17.71 -4.77 2.96
CA ARG A 51 -17.79 -3.93 1.75
C ARG A 51 -16.61 -4.22 0.83
N GLN A 52 -16.88 -4.46 -0.46
CA GLN A 52 -15.81 -4.47 -1.46
C GLN A 52 -15.29 -3.05 -1.68
N VAL A 53 -13.99 -2.85 -1.48
CA VAL A 53 -13.35 -1.55 -1.63
C VAL A 53 -12.15 -1.67 -2.57
N VAL A 54 -12.06 -0.73 -3.52
CA VAL A 54 -10.88 -0.51 -4.35
C VAL A 54 -10.18 0.73 -3.81
N ILE A 55 -8.92 0.59 -3.39
CA ILE A 55 -8.09 1.72 -2.96
C ILE A 55 -6.89 1.89 -3.90
N PRO A 56 -6.47 3.14 -4.20
CA PRO A 56 -5.23 3.36 -4.94
C PRO A 56 -4.03 2.97 -4.06
N LEU A 57 -3.09 2.23 -4.64
CA LEU A 57 -1.83 1.84 -4.01
C LEU A 57 -0.65 2.66 -4.58
N LEU A 58 -0.60 2.81 -5.90
CA LEU A 58 0.34 3.68 -6.62
C LEU A 58 -0.38 4.44 -7.76
N PRO A 59 -0.02 5.69 -8.07
CA PRO A 59 0.92 6.54 -7.32
C PRO A 59 0.36 6.93 -5.94
N ILE A 60 1.25 7.12 -4.95
CA ILE A 60 0.86 7.63 -3.63
C ILE A 60 0.35 9.06 -3.81
N ARG A 61 -0.96 9.23 -3.67
CA ARG A 61 -1.58 10.57 -3.73
C ARG A 61 -1.37 11.25 -2.39
N ALA A 62 -0.82 12.47 -2.42
CA ALA A 62 -0.73 13.29 -1.22
C ALA A 62 -2.15 13.48 -0.65
N LEU A 63 -2.29 13.32 0.66
CA LEU A 63 -3.48 13.80 1.36
C LEU A 63 -3.46 15.32 1.21
N THR A 64 -4.37 15.85 0.40
CA THR A 64 -4.60 17.29 0.36
C THR A 64 -4.94 17.72 1.78
N GLU A 65 -4.15 18.67 2.31
CA GLU A 65 -4.33 19.32 3.61
C GLU A 65 -3.75 18.57 4.81
N VAL A 66 -2.42 18.56 4.90
CA VAL A 66 -1.78 18.62 6.23
C VAL A 66 -1.79 20.10 6.61
N GLU A 67 -2.78 20.54 7.38
CA GLU A 67 -2.67 21.81 8.10
C GLU A 67 -1.40 21.72 8.96
N ARG A 68 -0.34 22.42 8.52
CA ARG A 68 0.89 22.51 9.29
C ARG A 68 0.62 23.42 10.48
N GLU A 69 0.04 22.88 11.55
CA GLU A 69 -0.02 23.56 12.83
C GLU A 69 1.37 23.51 13.49
N GLY A 70 2.09 24.62 13.44
CA GLY A 70 3.37 24.82 14.12
C GLY A 70 4.44 25.42 13.20
N PRO A 71 5.48 26.05 13.77
CA PRO A 71 6.62 26.51 12.99
C PRO A 71 7.21 25.34 12.21
N ALA A 72 7.51 25.55 10.93
CA ALA A 72 8.25 24.59 10.12
C ALA A 72 9.57 24.32 10.85
N ALA A 73 9.67 23.19 11.55
CA ALA A 73 10.92 22.77 12.12
C ALA A 73 11.87 22.48 10.95
N ASP A 74 13.05 23.10 10.96
CA ASP A 74 14.13 22.76 10.04
C ASP A 74 14.62 21.35 10.40
N PHE A 75 13.91 20.34 9.90
CA PHE A 75 14.33 18.95 10.02
C PHE A 75 15.59 18.76 9.19
N ILE A 76 16.72 18.55 9.86
CA ILE A 76 17.94 18.09 9.21
C ILE A 76 17.75 16.58 8.96
N TYR A 77 17.54 16.21 7.71
CA TYR A 77 17.43 14.82 7.29
C TYR A 77 18.84 14.25 7.06
N GLU A 78 19.22 13.21 7.79
CA GLU A 78 20.41 12.41 7.52
C GLU A 78 19.97 10.98 7.17
N PRO A 79 20.36 10.39 6.01
CA PRO A 79 21.33 10.88 5.03
C PRO A 79 20.77 11.86 3.98
N SER A 80 19.66 11.55 3.31
CA SER A 80 18.91 12.50 2.46
C SER A 80 17.42 12.12 2.45
N PRO A 81 16.50 13.07 2.18
CA PRO A 81 15.08 12.77 2.05
C PRO A 81 14.76 11.67 1.03
N GLU A 82 15.48 11.64 -0.09
CA GLU A 82 15.31 10.64 -1.17
C GLU A 82 15.74 9.26 -0.69
N ALA A 83 16.89 9.16 -0.02
CA ALA A 83 17.36 7.89 0.55
C ALA A 83 16.42 7.37 1.64
N ILE A 84 15.83 8.27 2.43
CA ILE A 84 14.79 7.90 3.40
C ILE A 84 13.55 7.37 2.67
N LEU A 85 13.12 8.04 1.60
CA LEU A 85 11.97 7.62 0.81
C LEU A 85 12.20 6.24 0.17
N GLU A 86 13.38 5.96 -0.36
CA GLU A 86 13.75 4.64 -0.91
C GLU A 86 13.63 3.52 0.13
N ILE A 87 13.94 3.80 1.40
CA ILE A 87 13.81 2.84 2.51
C ILE A 87 12.34 2.70 2.94
N LEU A 88 11.60 3.80 2.97
CA LEU A 88 10.22 3.84 3.46
C LEU A 88 9.21 3.32 2.43
N PHE A 89 9.46 3.51 1.14
CA PHE A 89 8.52 3.19 0.08
C PHE A 89 8.17 1.69 0.03
N PRO A 90 9.14 0.74 0.05
CA PRO A 90 8.83 -0.69 0.11
C PRO A 90 8.08 -1.06 1.40
N LYS A 91 8.44 -0.43 2.53
CA LYS A 91 7.77 -0.67 3.82
C LYS A 91 6.32 -0.19 3.81
N TYR A 92 6.06 0.94 3.16
CA TYR A 92 4.71 1.47 2.98
C TYR A 92 3.85 0.49 2.19
N LEU A 93 4.31 0.06 1.02
CA LEU A 93 3.57 -0.89 0.16
C LEU A 93 3.25 -2.19 0.90
N HIS A 94 4.27 -2.80 1.50
CA HIS A 94 4.10 -4.03 2.26
C HIS A 94 3.09 -3.86 3.41
N THR A 95 3.21 -2.78 4.20
CA THR A 95 2.31 -2.52 5.33
C THR A 95 0.86 -2.30 4.87
N ARG A 96 0.66 -1.58 3.75
CA ARG A 96 -0.68 -1.35 3.19
C ARG A 96 -1.33 -2.66 2.72
N VAL A 97 -0.59 -3.52 2.02
CA VAL A 97 -1.11 -4.81 1.57
C VAL A 97 -1.44 -5.72 2.77
N VAL A 98 -0.54 -5.83 3.76
CA VAL A 98 -0.79 -6.60 4.99
C VAL A 98 -2.05 -6.12 5.71
N ALA A 99 -2.22 -4.80 5.86
CA ALA A 99 -3.40 -4.23 6.54
C ALA A 99 -4.70 -4.58 5.79
N SER A 100 -4.73 -4.45 4.47
CA SER A 100 -5.89 -4.78 3.65
C SER A 100 -6.21 -6.29 3.66
N LEU A 101 -5.20 -7.16 3.68
CA LEU A 101 -5.40 -8.61 3.84
C LEU A 101 -5.98 -8.95 5.21
N ALA A 102 -5.48 -8.32 6.27
CA ALA A 102 -6.03 -8.52 7.62
C ALA A 102 -7.50 -8.07 7.71
N GLU A 103 -7.86 -6.95 7.09
CA GLU A 103 -9.27 -6.51 6.98
C GLU A 103 -10.11 -7.52 6.19
N SER A 104 -9.55 -8.10 5.13
CA SER A 104 -10.23 -9.11 4.30
C SER A 104 -10.46 -10.42 5.04
N PHE A 105 -9.49 -10.91 5.82
CA PHE A 105 -9.66 -12.13 6.63
C PHE A 105 -10.59 -11.92 7.82
N ALA A 106 -10.61 -10.73 8.42
CA ALA A 106 -11.60 -10.40 9.45
C ALA A 106 -13.03 -10.28 8.88
N SER A 107 -13.14 -10.13 7.56
CA SER A 107 -14.40 -9.98 6.82
C SER A 107 -14.98 -11.32 6.32
N GLU A 108 -14.21 -12.42 6.38
CA GLU A 108 -14.71 -13.79 6.11
C GLU A 108 -15.40 -14.39 7.34
#